data_AF-A0AA88KWZ9-F1
#
_entry.id   AF-A0AA88KWZ9-F1
#
_cell.length_a   1.000
_cell.length_b   1.000
_cell.length_c   1.000
_cell.angle_alpha   90.00
_cell.angle_beta   90.00
_cell.angle_gamma   90.00
#
_symmetry.space_group_name_H-M   'P 1'
#
loop_
_entity.id
_entity.type
_entity.pdbx_description
1 polymer ?
#
loop_
_entity_poly.entity_id
_entity_poly.type
_entity_poly.pdbx_seq_one_letter_code
_entity_poly.pdbx_strand_id
1 'polypeptide(L)'
;MIWQNKQCHQLEGGKGEVSGPPEIAPTVQYPVDEKLIEDFLKGDYCLYGGTGWWRYEFCYGKKVNQFHEEGDGTKTVIHLGSFNRENHLKWLQDHTNKRPKPHSERKQVSQYYTGGSVCDITKKSRSVEVKLKCKEPGLTQNAISLYLLEPHECEYVLGVEAGFLCPLIQEADENGEIDLQNVLKKRVNL
;
A
#
# COMPACT_ATOMS: atom_id res chain seq x y z
N MET A 1 -33.38 7.38 46.80
CA MET A 1 -32.95 6.23 47.63
C MET A 1 -33.73 5.01 47.19
N ILE A 2 -32.99 3.96 46.80
CA ILE A 2 -33.35 2.53 46.84
C ILE A 2 -34.64 2.10 46.14
N TRP A 3 -34.48 1.37 45.02
CA TRP A 3 -35.37 0.26 44.69
C TRP A 3 -34.53 -1.01 44.62
N GLN A 4 -34.76 -1.92 45.56
CA GLN A 4 -34.32 -3.31 45.51
C GLN A 4 -35.46 -4.19 44.98
N ASN A 5 -35.08 -5.15 44.14
CA ASN A 5 -35.59 -6.51 43.96
C ASN A 5 -37.09 -6.75 43.73
N LYS A 6 -37.39 -7.44 42.60
CA LYS A 6 -38.21 -8.66 42.60
C LYS A 6 -38.06 -9.51 41.32
N GLN A 7 -37.67 -10.77 41.57
CA GLN A 7 -37.92 -12.06 40.91
C GLN A 7 -37.86 -12.25 39.37
N CYS A 8 -37.04 -13.25 38.98
CA CYS A 8 -37.14 -14.04 37.76
C CYS A 8 -38.34 -15.00 37.80
N HIS A 9 -38.98 -15.20 36.65
CA HIS A 9 -39.78 -16.40 36.32
C HIS A 9 -39.32 -16.96 34.96
N GLN A 10 -39.13 -18.28 34.91
CA GLN A 10 -38.85 -19.08 33.73
C GLN A 10 -40.13 -19.32 32.91
N LEU A 11 -40.00 -19.41 31.58
CA LEU A 11 -40.82 -20.24 30.69
C LEU A 11 -39.95 -20.86 29.59
N GLU A 12 -40.36 -22.05 29.17
CA GLU A 12 -39.57 -23.13 28.55
C GLU A 12 -39.49 -23.08 27.02
N GLY A 13 -38.38 -23.62 26.47
CA GLY A 13 -38.33 -24.58 25.36
C GLY A 13 -38.97 -24.27 23.99
N GLY A 14 -38.16 -23.82 23.03
CA GLY A 14 -38.45 -23.88 21.59
C GLY A 14 -37.31 -24.55 20.82
N LYS A 15 -37.62 -25.62 20.07
CA LYS A 15 -36.67 -26.46 19.31
C LYS A 15 -36.30 -25.84 17.96
N GLY A 16 -34.99 -25.82 17.70
CA GLY A 16 -34.29 -26.15 16.44
C GLY A 16 -34.88 -25.72 15.09
N GLU A 17 -34.22 -24.75 14.47
CA GLU A 17 -34.18 -24.57 13.03
C GLU A 17 -32.70 -24.73 12.61
N VAL A 18 -32.40 -25.78 11.86
CA VAL A 18 -31.04 -26.13 11.43
C VAL A 18 -30.72 -25.35 10.16
N SER A 19 -29.64 -24.58 10.26
CA SER A 19 -28.92 -23.82 9.24
C SER A 19 -28.89 -24.47 7.85
N GLY A 20 -29.48 -23.80 6.86
CA GLY A 20 -29.06 -23.94 5.47
C GLY A 20 -27.63 -23.39 5.27
N PRO A 21 -26.90 -23.81 4.22
CA PRO A 21 -25.58 -23.26 3.92
C PRO A 21 -25.66 -21.73 3.77
N PRO A 22 -24.69 -20.94 4.26
CA PRO A 22 -24.65 -19.53 3.96
C PRO A 22 -24.55 -19.38 2.44
N GLU A 23 -25.52 -18.66 1.89
CA GLU A 23 -25.60 -18.21 0.52
C GLU A 23 -24.24 -17.65 0.10
N ILE A 24 -23.66 -18.22 -0.96
CA ILE A 24 -22.37 -17.85 -1.51
C ILE A 24 -22.49 -16.38 -1.92
N ALA A 25 -21.87 -15.49 -1.15
CA ALA A 25 -21.77 -14.08 -1.51
C ALA A 25 -21.15 -13.99 -2.91
N PRO A 26 -21.75 -13.22 -3.84
CA PRO A 26 -21.28 -13.17 -5.20
C PRO A 26 -19.83 -12.63 -5.21
N THR A 27 -18.94 -13.36 -5.87
CA THR A 27 -17.57 -12.92 -6.17
C THR A 27 -17.66 -11.68 -7.05
N VAL A 28 -17.60 -10.50 -6.43
CA VAL A 28 -17.57 -9.27 -7.22
C VAL A 28 -16.15 -9.08 -7.73
N GLN A 29 -15.91 -9.55 -8.96
CA GLN A 29 -14.79 -9.08 -9.78
C GLN A 29 -15.08 -7.63 -10.14
N TYR A 30 -14.75 -6.69 -9.25
CA TYR A 30 -14.72 -5.29 -9.65
C TYR A 30 -13.47 -5.05 -10.51
N PRO A 31 -13.60 -4.49 -11.72
CA PRO A 31 -12.45 -3.82 -12.32
C PRO A 31 -12.01 -2.75 -11.33
N VAL A 32 -10.73 -2.76 -10.96
CA VAL A 32 -10.14 -1.64 -10.23
C VAL A 32 -10.48 -0.38 -11.03
N ASP A 33 -11.17 0.56 -10.39
CA ASP A 33 -11.66 1.79 -11.04
C ASP A 33 -10.52 2.41 -11.85
N GLU A 34 -10.71 2.53 -13.17
CA GLU A 34 -9.70 3.02 -14.10
C GLU A 34 -9.23 4.41 -13.69
N LYS A 35 -10.16 5.23 -13.19
CA LYS A 35 -9.87 6.55 -12.66
C LYS A 35 -8.96 6.48 -11.43
N LEU A 36 -9.13 5.48 -10.57
CA LEU A 36 -8.26 5.29 -9.40
C LEU A 36 -6.83 4.90 -9.81
N ILE A 37 -6.67 4.05 -10.82
CA ILE A 37 -5.35 3.69 -11.36
C ILE A 37 -4.68 4.92 -11.98
N GLU A 38 -5.43 5.71 -12.74
CA GLU A 38 -4.95 6.94 -13.34
C GLU A 38 -4.53 7.96 -12.27
N ASP A 39 -5.41 8.24 -11.31
CA ASP A 39 -5.14 9.16 -10.20
C ASP A 39 -3.95 8.67 -9.36
N PHE A 40 -3.81 7.36 -9.14
CA PHE A 40 -2.64 6.78 -8.47
C PHE A 40 -1.36 7.00 -9.27
N LEU A 41 -1.30 6.66 -10.56
CA LEU A 41 -0.08 6.79 -11.38
C LEU A 41 0.31 8.26 -11.66
N LYS A 42 -0.65 9.19 -11.61
CA LYS A 42 -0.37 10.64 -11.60
C LYS A 42 0.12 11.13 -10.23
N GLY A 43 -0.02 10.31 -9.19
CA GLY A 43 0.25 10.65 -7.79
C GLY A 43 -0.80 11.57 -7.17
N ASP A 44 -1.98 11.72 -7.78
CA ASP A 44 -3.10 12.52 -7.27
C ASP A 44 -3.88 11.75 -6.20
N TYR A 45 -3.86 10.42 -6.28
CA TYR A 45 -4.31 9.52 -5.22
C TYR A 45 -3.11 8.86 -4.52
N CYS A 46 -3.10 8.94 -3.19
CA CYS A 46 -2.07 8.30 -2.36
C CYS A 46 -2.64 7.05 -1.69
N LEU A 47 -1.82 6.02 -1.57
CA LEU A 47 -2.12 4.82 -0.80
C LEU A 47 -1.81 5.08 0.67
N TYR A 48 -2.72 4.63 1.53
CA TYR A 48 -2.58 4.73 2.98
C TYR A 48 -2.58 3.34 3.61
N GLY A 49 -1.79 3.17 4.65
CA GLY A 49 -1.74 1.90 5.38
C GLY A 49 -0.85 1.97 6.61
N GLY A 50 -0.38 0.81 7.06
CA GLY A 50 0.39 0.66 8.29
C GLY A 50 -0.45 0.06 9.43
N THR A 51 0.24 -0.59 10.36
CA THR A 51 -0.34 -1.32 11.49
C THR A 51 0.23 -0.79 12.80
N GLY A 52 -0.61 -0.66 13.82
CA GLY A 52 -0.19 -0.15 15.13
C GLY A 52 -0.11 1.38 15.15
N TRP A 53 0.95 1.90 15.77
CA TRP A 53 1.14 3.33 16.02
C TRP A 53 1.38 4.15 14.74
N TRP A 54 2.21 3.64 13.83
CA TRP A 54 2.58 4.37 12.62
C TRP A 54 1.64 4.07 11.45
N ARG A 55 1.34 5.13 10.70
CA ARG A 55 0.67 5.09 9.40
C ARG A 55 1.61 5.59 8.32
N TYR A 56 1.35 5.17 7.09
CA TYR A 56 2.16 5.51 5.92
C TYR A 56 1.26 6.10 4.83
N GLU A 57 1.77 7.12 4.15
CA GLU A 57 1.20 7.73 2.95
C GLU A 57 2.21 7.54 1.82
N PHE A 58 1.77 6.93 0.73
CA PHE A 58 2.57 6.76 -0.49
C PHE A 58 1.83 7.32 -1.69
N CYS A 59 2.39 8.37 -2.29
CA CYS A 59 1.90 8.96 -3.53
C CYS A 59 2.91 8.63 -4.63
N TYR A 60 2.49 7.80 -5.60
CA TYR A 60 3.37 7.29 -6.65
C TYR A 60 4.00 8.45 -7.45
N GLY A 61 5.31 8.36 -7.68
CA GLY A 61 6.08 9.37 -8.40
C GLY A 61 6.19 10.73 -7.68
N LYS A 62 5.65 10.85 -6.45
CA LYS A 62 5.68 12.10 -5.67
C LYS A 62 6.44 11.91 -4.36
N LYS A 63 5.84 11.29 -3.35
CA LYS A 63 6.37 11.30 -1.98
C LYS A 63 5.98 10.08 -1.16
N VAL A 64 6.79 9.84 -0.12
CA VAL A 64 6.50 8.93 0.98
C VAL A 64 6.54 9.68 2.30
N ASN A 65 5.50 9.53 3.10
CA ASN A 65 5.43 10.04 4.47
C ASN A 65 5.10 8.91 5.45
N GLN A 66 5.73 8.96 6.61
CA GLN A 66 5.30 8.26 7.81
C GLN A 66 4.61 9.28 8.73
N PHE A 67 3.50 8.90 9.36
CA PHE A 67 2.80 9.79 10.28
C PHE A 67 2.11 9.03 11.41
N HIS A 68 1.90 9.74 12.51
CA HIS A 68 1.06 9.32 13.63
C HIS A 68 0.10 10.46 13.97
N GLU A 69 -1.13 10.11 14.34
CA GLU A 69 -2.14 11.06 14.77
C GLU A 69 -2.62 10.63 16.16
N GLU A 70 -2.45 11.53 17.12
CA GLU A 70 -2.86 11.34 18.51
C GLU A 70 -4.39 11.46 18.64
N GLY A 71 -4.94 11.02 19.78
CA GLY A 71 -6.39 11.09 20.01
C GLY A 71 -6.98 12.51 20.03
N ASP A 72 -6.14 13.54 20.22
CA ASP A 72 -6.53 14.96 20.17
C ASP A 72 -6.42 15.58 18.76
N GLY A 73 -6.04 14.79 17.76
CA GLY A 73 -5.86 15.23 16.37
C GLY A 73 -4.47 15.79 16.06
N THR A 74 -3.55 15.82 17.03
CA THR A 74 -2.15 16.23 16.78
C THR A 74 -1.47 15.24 15.84
N LYS A 75 -1.00 15.73 14.70
CA LYS A 75 -0.37 14.91 13.66
C LYS A 75 1.13 15.15 13.56
N THR A 76 1.90 14.10 13.82
CA THR A 76 3.36 14.07 13.56
C THR A 76 3.60 13.49 12.18
N VAL A 77 4.34 14.21 11.32
CA VAL A 77 4.67 13.76 9.96
C VAL A 77 6.17 13.74 9.76
N ILE A 78 6.69 12.59 9.33
CA ILE A 78 8.08 12.38 8.94
C ILE A 78 8.12 12.12 7.43
N HIS A 79 8.75 13.03 6.69
CA HIS A 79 8.94 12.87 5.26
C HIS A 79 10.10 11.91 4.98
N LEU A 80 9.84 10.79 4.32
CA LEU A 80 10.87 9.77 4.07
C LEU A 80 11.61 9.97 2.75
N GLY A 81 10.96 10.63 1.78
CA GLY A 81 11.58 11.03 0.53
C GLY A 81 10.58 11.42 -0.53
N SER A 82 11.09 12.10 -1.55
CA SER A 82 10.40 12.47 -2.78
C SER A 82 11.04 11.77 -3.98
N PHE A 83 10.23 11.43 -4.97
CA PHE A 83 10.74 10.81 -6.19
C PHE A 83 11.47 11.87 -7.02
N ASN A 84 12.64 11.49 -7.52
CA ASN A 84 13.35 12.25 -8.54
C ASN A 84 14.00 11.24 -9.48
N ARG A 85 13.66 11.35 -10.78
CA ARG A 85 14.09 10.37 -11.78
C ARG A 85 15.60 10.27 -11.90
N GLU A 86 16.32 11.40 -11.88
CA GLU A 86 17.78 11.41 -11.98
C GLU A 86 18.43 10.70 -10.77
N ASN A 87 17.97 11.00 -9.56
CA ASN A 87 18.46 10.34 -8.34
C ASN A 87 18.15 8.84 -8.35
N HIS A 88 16.98 8.44 -8.84
CA HIS A 88 16.60 7.04 -8.98
C HIS A 88 17.47 6.29 -10.00
N LEU A 89 17.72 6.89 -11.17
CA LEU A 89 18.60 6.31 -12.19
C LEU A 89 20.03 6.17 -11.69
N LYS A 90 20.55 7.17 -10.96
CA LYS A 90 21.85 7.09 -10.32
C LYS A 90 21.91 5.98 -9.28
N TRP A 91 20.89 5.86 -8.43
CA TRP A 91 20.79 4.79 -7.45
C TRP A 91 20.80 3.39 -8.09
N LEU A 92 20.13 3.22 -9.23
CA LEU A 92 20.13 1.95 -9.98
C LEU A 92 21.48 1.58 -10.60
N GLN A 93 22.38 2.54 -10.84
CA GLN A 93 23.75 2.26 -11.31
C GLN A 93 24.53 1.53 -10.21
N ASP A 94 24.39 1.98 -8.97
CA ASP A 94 25.06 1.41 -7.80
C ASP A 94 24.33 0.16 -7.25
N HIS A 95 23.06 -0.04 -7.63
CA HIS A 95 22.18 -1.11 -7.14
C HIS A 95 21.53 -1.90 -8.29
N THR A 96 22.35 -2.48 -9.16
CA THR A 96 21.88 -3.20 -10.35
C THR A 96 20.90 -4.35 -10.05
N ASN A 97 21.01 -4.96 -8.86
CA ASN A 97 20.10 -5.99 -8.36
C ASN A 97 18.67 -5.51 -8.08
N LYS A 98 18.43 -4.19 -8.09
CA LYS A 98 17.13 -3.55 -7.87
C LYS A 98 16.36 -3.29 -9.16
N ARG A 99 17.00 -3.47 -10.31
CA ARG A 99 16.32 -3.40 -11.60
C ARG A 99 15.22 -4.46 -11.71
N PRO A 100 14.12 -4.19 -12.42
CA PRO A 100 13.06 -5.16 -12.64
C PRO A 100 13.59 -6.46 -13.24
N LYS A 101 13.03 -7.58 -12.79
CA LYS A 101 13.25 -8.88 -13.41
C LYS A 101 12.65 -8.92 -14.83
N PRO A 102 13.08 -9.87 -15.69
CA PRO A 102 12.42 -10.13 -16.96
C PRO A 102 10.91 -10.32 -16.78
N HIS A 103 10.13 -9.94 -17.79
CA HIS A 103 8.67 -9.91 -17.72
C HIS A 103 8.06 -11.23 -17.19
N SER A 104 8.57 -12.39 -17.61
CA SER A 104 8.11 -13.72 -17.16
C SER A 104 8.24 -13.97 -15.65
N GLU A 105 9.17 -13.30 -14.98
CA GLU A 105 9.48 -13.49 -13.55
C GLU A 105 9.16 -12.25 -12.70
N ARG A 106 8.65 -11.19 -13.33
CA ARG A 106 8.47 -9.90 -12.68
C ARG A 106 7.28 -9.92 -11.74
N LYS A 107 7.53 -10.04 -10.44
CA LYS A 107 6.51 -9.92 -9.38
C LYS A 107 6.61 -8.62 -8.57
N GLN A 108 7.66 -7.84 -8.79
CA GLN A 108 7.89 -6.58 -8.09
C GLN A 108 8.76 -5.60 -8.89
N VAL A 109 8.69 -4.32 -8.54
CA VAL A 109 9.61 -3.27 -8.98
C VAL A 109 10.02 -2.39 -7.80
N SER A 110 11.20 -1.78 -7.89
CA SER A 110 11.76 -0.89 -6.87
C SER A 110 11.93 0.52 -7.40
N GLN A 111 11.59 1.52 -6.58
CA GLN A 111 11.79 2.94 -6.85
C GLN A 111 12.46 3.62 -5.66
N TYR A 112 13.41 4.51 -5.91
CA TYR A 112 14.14 5.20 -4.85
C TYR A 112 13.69 6.65 -4.69
N TYR A 113 13.37 7.00 -3.44
CA TYR A 113 12.88 8.32 -3.04
C TYR A 113 13.90 8.92 -2.06
N THR A 114 14.25 10.19 -2.25
CA THR A 114 15.34 10.87 -1.54
C THR A 114 14.91 12.25 -1.04
N GLY A 115 15.76 12.94 -0.28
CA GLY A 115 15.45 14.30 0.19
C GLY A 115 14.37 14.35 1.27
N GLY A 116 14.26 13.28 2.07
CA GLY A 116 13.41 13.24 3.25
C GLY A 116 13.81 14.28 4.32
N SER A 117 13.01 14.37 5.37
CA SER A 117 13.31 15.21 6.53
C SER A 117 14.67 14.83 7.12
N VAL A 118 15.38 15.82 7.66
CA VAL A 118 16.71 15.61 8.24
C VAL A 118 16.61 14.66 9.44
N CYS A 119 17.40 13.60 9.41
CA CYS A 119 17.56 12.65 10.49
C CYS A 119 18.23 13.33 11.69
N ASP A 120 17.64 13.20 12.86
CA ASP A 120 18.18 13.70 14.12
C ASP A 120 19.44 12.95 14.55
N ILE A 121 19.56 11.68 14.18
CA ILE A 121 20.72 10.83 14.48
C ILE A 121 21.85 11.08 13.47
N THR A 122 21.63 10.73 12.20
CA THR A 122 22.69 10.76 11.17
C THR A 122 22.97 12.16 10.62
N LYS A 123 22.08 13.13 10.91
CA LYS A 123 22.09 14.50 10.34
C LYS A 123 21.97 14.57 8.82
N LYS A 124 21.69 13.44 8.15
CA LYS A 124 21.43 13.35 6.71
C LYS A 124 19.93 13.32 6.43
N SER A 125 19.52 13.70 5.23
CA SER A 125 18.13 13.50 4.79
C SER A 125 17.79 12.02 4.74
N ARG A 126 16.58 11.69 5.20
CA ARG A 126 16.00 10.35 5.08
C ARG A 126 15.86 9.94 3.60
N SER A 127 15.90 8.64 3.34
CA SER A 127 15.63 8.07 2.02
C SER A 127 14.86 6.76 2.13
N VAL A 128 14.15 6.37 1.07
CA VAL A 128 13.33 5.15 1.08
C VAL A 128 13.34 4.46 -0.28
N GLU A 129 13.56 3.14 -0.26
CA GLU A 129 13.23 2.24 -1.36
C GLU A 129 11.76 1.84 -1.26
N VAL A 130 10.95 2.23 -2.24
CA VAL A 130 9.57 1.74 -2.40
C VAL A 130 9.59 0.47 -3.23
N LYS A 131 9.07 -0.63 -2.67
CA LYS A 131 8.88 -1.92 -3.36
C LYS A 131 7.40 -2.13 -3.66
N LEU A 132 7.01 -1.96 -4.91
CA LEU A 132 5.68 -2.33 -5.39
C LEU A 132 5.66 -3.83 -5.68
N LYS A 133 4.75 -4.58 -5.05
CA LYS A 133 4.66 -6.03 -5.20
C LYS A 133 3.26 -6.46 -5.60
N CYS A 134 3.21 -7.35 -6.58
CA CYS A 134 1.99 -8.05 -6.94
C CYS A 134 1.64 -9.02 -5.82
N LYS A 135 0.44 -8.85 -5.25
CA LYS A 135 -0.15 -9.84 -4.35
C LYS A 135 -1.18 -10.63 -5.14
N GLU A 136 -0.93 -11.92 -5.33
CA GLU A 136 -1.88 -12.78 -6.04
C GLU A 136 -3.26 -12.70 -5.36
N PRO A 137 -4.35 -12.63 -6.14
CA PRO A 137 -5.68 -12.42 -5.61
C PRO A 137 -6.10 -13.61 -4.73
N GLY A 138 -6.04 -13.41 -3.41
CA GLY A 138 -6.73 -14.24 -2.43
C GLY A 138 -8.18 -13.77 -2.21
N LEU A 139 -8.85 -14.29 -1.18
CA LEU A 139 -10.24 -13.96 -0.82
C LEU A 139 -10.49 -12.46 -0.54
N THR A 140 -9.43 -11.67 -0.30
CA THR A 140 -9.50 -10.22 -0.09
C THR A 140 -8.85 -9.45 -1.25
N GLN A 141 -9.55 -9.39 -2.38
CA GLN A 141 -9.09 -8.82 -3.65
C GLN A 141 -8.69 -7.33 -3.59
N ASN A 142 -9.09 -6.61 -2.54
CA ASN A 142 -8.94 -5.16 -2.42
C ASN A 142 -8.06 -4.72 -1.25
N ALA A 143 -7.43 -5.64 -0.53
CA ALA A 143 -6.61 -5.28 0.61
C ALA A 143 -5.25 -4.73 0.14
N ILE A 144 -5.00 -3.45 0.42
CA ILE A 144 -3.70 -2.81 0.29
C ILE A 144 -2.93 -3.03 1.59
N SER A 145 -1.70 -3.54 1.50
CA SER A 145 -0.80 -3.69 2.64
C SER A 145 0.42 -2.79 2.46
N LEU A 146 0.64 -1.88 3.41
CA LEU A 146 1.86 -1.08 3.53
C LEU A 146 2.60 -1.46 4.81
N TYR A 147 3.90 -1.71 4.69
CA TYR A 147 4.81 -1.89 5.82
C TYR A 147 6.13 -1.17 5.56
N LEU A 148 6.78 -0.74 6.63
CA LEU A 148 8.05 -0.03 6.59
C LEU A 148 9.09 -0.82 7.38
N LEU A 149 10.26 -0.99 6.78
CA LEU A 149 11.45 -1.53 7.42
C LEU A 149 12.53 -0.46 7.44
N GLU A 150 13.34 -0.42 8.50
CA GLU A 150 14.51 0.47 8.63
C GLU A 150 15.77 -0.40 8.74
N PRO A 151 16.31 -0.91 7.61
CA PRO A 151 17.50 -1.76 7.64
C PRO A 151 18.77 -1.01 8.10
N HIS A 152 18.82 0.31 7.91
CA HIS A 152 19.86 1.19 8.45
C HIS A 152 19.22 2.47 8.96
N GLU A 153 19.89 3.18 9.86
CA GLU A 153 19.38 4.39 10.47
C GLU A 153 18.99 5.43 9.41
N CYS A 154 17.70 5.82 9.40
CA CYS A 154 17.12 6.79 8.48
C CYS A 154 17.13 6.40 6.99
N GLU A 155 17.38 5.12 6.69
CA GLU A 155 17.21 4.52 5.35
C GLU A 155 16.14 3.44 5.42
N TYR A 156 15.07 3.62 4.64
CA TYR A 156 13.87 2.80 4.78
C TYR A 156 13.60 1.93 3.56
N VAL A 157 12.80 0.88 3.76
CA VAL A 157 12.16 0.11 2.70
C VAL A 157 10.66 0.09 2.95
N LEU A 158 9.89 0.73 2.08
CA LEU A 158 8.43 0.68 2.09
C LEU A 158 7.96 -0.45 1.17
N GLY A 159 7.34 -1.48 1.71
CA GLY A 159 6.64 -2.51 0.94
C GLY A 159 5.20 -2.10 0.68
N VAL A 160 4.79 -2.12 -0.58
CA VAL A 160 3.41 -1.86 -1.01
C VAL A 160 2.90 -3.10 -1.75
N GLU A 161 1.93 -3.79 -1.17
CA GLU A 161 1.40 -5.05 -1.70
C GLU A 161 -0.10 -4.91 -1.97
N ALA A 162 -0.51 -5.12 -3.22
CA ALA A 162 -1.91 -5.08 -3.62
C ALA A 162 -2.14 -5.89 -4.90
N GLY A 163 -3.36 -6.41 -5.08
CA GLY A 163 -3.74 -7.17 -6.28
C GLY A 163 -3.76 -6.32 -7.56
N PHE A 164 -4.20 -5.06 -7.47
CA PHE A 164 -4.25 -4.16 -8.62
C PHE A 164 -2.86 -3.80 -9.19
N LEU A 165 -1.79 -3.97 -8.40
CA LEU A 165 -0.42 -3.73 -8.84
C LEU A 165 0.06 -4.80 -9.82
N CYS A 166 -0.54 -6.00 -9.83
CA CYS A 166 -0.10 -7.11 -10.69
C CYS A 166 -0.04 -6.76 -12.19
N PRO A 167 -1.11 -6.24 -12.83
CA PRO A 167 -1.04 -5.80 -14.22
C PRO A 167 -0.11 -4.59 -14.39
N LEU A 168 -0.05 -3.67 -13.42
CA LEU A 168 0.77 -2.45 -13.55
C LEU A 168 2.27 -2.75 -13.52
N ILE A 169 2.70 -3.69 -12.66
CA ILE A 169 4.09 -4.13 -12.55
C ILE A 169 4.60 -4.74 -13.87
N GLN A 170 3.74 -5.41 -14.63
CA GLN A 170 4.13 -5.94 -15.95
C GLN A 170 4.46 -4.83 -16.96
N GLU A 171 3.84 -3.66 -16.82
CA GLU A 171 4.08 -2.50 -17.70
C GLU A 171 5.23 -1.60 -17.26
N ALA A 172 5.91 -1.94 -16.16
CA ALA A 172 7.08 -1.17 -15.72
C ALA A 172 8.21 -1.25 -16.76
N ASP A 173 8.92 -0.14 -16.94
CA ASP A 173 10.10 -0.06 -17.79
C ASP A 173 11.33 -0.77 -17.14
N GLU A 174 12.49 -0.68 -17.79
CA GLU A 174 13.75 -1.26 -17.29
C GLU A 174 14.30 -0.61 -16.01
N ASN A 175 13.72 0.51 -15.59
CA ASN A 175 14.07 1.25 -14.38
C ASN A 175 13.02 1.07 -13.28
N GLY A 176 11.95 0.30 -13.51
CA GLY A 176 10.90 0.08 -12.51
C GLY A 176 9.89 1.23 -12.43
N GLU A 177 9.88 2.12 -13.42
CA GLU A 177 8.86 3.16 -13.56
C GLU A 177 7.69 2.63 -14.41
N ILE A 178 6.49 2.74 -13.87
CA ILE A 178 5.22 2.47 -14.55
C ILE A 178 4.71 3.80 -15.11
N ASP A 179 4.68 3.91 -16.43
CA ASP A 179 4.20 5.09 -17.14
C ASP A 179 2.71 4.95 -17.48
N LEU A 180 1.92 5.97 -17.16
CA LEU A 180 0.48 5.98 -17.39
C LEU A 180 0.13 5.81 -18.88
N GLN A 181 0.88 6.43 -19.80
CA GLN A 181 0.58 6.34 -21.23
C GLN A 181 0.79 4.92 -21.74
N ASN A 182 1.80 4.21 -21.23
CA ASN A 182 2.03 2.81 -21.58
C ASN A 182 0.88 1.92 -21.09
N VAL A 183 0.40 2.14 -19.87
CA VAL A 183 -0.75 1.41 -19.30
C VAL A 183 -2.02 1.64 -20.12
N LEU A 184 -2.31 2.90 -20.49
CA LEU A 184 -3.50 3.25 -21.26
C LEU A 184 -3.43 2.70 -22.71
N LYS A 185 -2.29 2.85 -23.40
CA LYS A 185 -2.12 2.36 -24.78
C LYS A 185 -2.36 0.85 -24.91
N LYS A 186 -1.93 0.06 -23.93
CA LYS A 186 -2.09 -1.40 -23.98
C LYS A 186 -3.55 -1.84 -23.76
N ARG A 187 -4.31 -1.07 -22.98
CA ARG A 187 -5.75 -1.31 -22.77
C ARG A 187 -6.60 -1.00 -23.99
N VAL A 188 -6.20 -0.03 -24.81
CA VAL A 188 -6.89 0.29 -26.08
C VAL A 188 -6.64 -0.76 -27.18
N ASN A 189 -5.55 -1.52 -27.07
CA ASN A 189 -5.14 -2.53 -28.04
C ASN A 189 -5.58 -3.97 -27.66
N LEU A 190 -6.46 -4.12 -26.66
CA LEU A 190 -7.09 -5.37 -26.23
C LEU A 190 -8.60 -5.30 -26.52
#